data_AF-A0A3A3HPG5-F1
#
_entry.id   AF-A0A3A3HPG5-F1
#
_cell.length_a   1.000
_cell.length_b   1.000
_cell.length_c   1.000
_cell.angle_alpha   90.00
_cell.angle_beta   90.00
_cell.angle_gamma   90.00
#
_symmetry.space_group_name_H-M   'P 1'
#
loop_
_entity.id
_entity.type
_entity.pdbx_description
1 polymer ?
#
loop_
_entity_poly.entity_id
_entity_poly.type
_entity_poly.pdbx_seq_one_letter_code
_entity_poly.pdbx_strand_id
1 'polypeptide(L)'
;MRKTAPDRNALVYDLDWDEDARLQERRAVLGETNNLPPVLRATLALDAWNFLEVLQHAPWLGRLFSASILRQAGLTTAAHLAALNLGLKSIPVDRRRHRDRDTRLLALLAGITAAAEGECSRIATHWRRTSDVYFSALVHYWDTDSR
;
A
#
# COMPACT_ATOMS: atom_id res chain seq x y z
N MET A 1 -28.63 -41.65 9.84
CA MET A 1 -28.13 -40.82 10.96
C MET A 1 -26.72 -40.33 10.61
N ARG A 2 -26.57 -39.06 10.23
CA ARG A 2 -25.27 -38.44 9.92
C ARG A 2 -24.91 -37.52 11.09
N LYS A 3 -23.79 -37.79 11.78
CA LYS A 3 -23.26 -36.92 12.83
C LYS A 3 -22.71 -35.65 12.18
N THR A 4 -23.39 -34.53 12.37
CA THR A 4 -22.86 -33.19 12.03
C THR A 4 -21.84 -32.81 13.10
N ALA A 5 -20.62 -32.49 12.67
CA ALA A 5 -19.56 -31.99 13.55
C ALA A 5 -20.01 -30.70 14.26
N PRO A 6 -19.56 -30.42 15.49
CA PRO A 6 -19.84 -29.15 16.13
C PRO A 6 -19.16 -28.04 15.33
N ASP A 7 -19.98 -27.06 14.98
CA ASP A 7 -19.66 -25.84 14.25
C ASP A 7 -18.49 -25.11 14.93
N ARG A 8 -17.28 -25.34 14.39
CA ARG A 8 -16.10 -24.55 14.75
C ARG A 8 -16.24 -23.21 14.05
N ASN A 9 -16.96 -22.29 14.69
CA ASN A 9 -16.79 -20.84 14.65
C ASN A 9 -17.98 -20.19 15.37
N ALA A 10 -18.10 -20.46 16.67
CA ALA A 10 -18.80 -19.54 17.57
C ALA A 10 -17.98 -18.25 17.61
N LEU A 11 -18.24 -17.43 16.61
CA LEU A 11 -17.83 -16.05 16.48
C LEU A 11 -18.23 -15.34 17.76
N VAL A 12 -17.24 -15.01 18.57
CA VAL A 12 -17.39 -14.06 19.67
C VAL A 12 -17.60 -12.71 19.00
N TYR A 13 -18.86 -12.42 18.69
CA TYR A 13 -19.33 -11.12 18.24
C TYR A 13 -19.46 -10.24 19.48
N ASP A 14 -18.70 -9.17 19.53
CA ASP A 14 -18.95 -8.09 20.50
C ASP A 14 -20.14 -7.30 19.96
N LEU A 15 -21.33 -7.50 20.55
CA LEU A 15 -22.57 -6.85 20.09
C LEU A 15 -22.54 -5.33 20.25
N ASP A 16 -21.60 -4.81 21.04
CA ASP A 16 -21.36 -3.38 21.25
C ASP A 16 -20.32 -2.78 20.27
N TRP A 17 -19.98 -3.50 19.19
CA TRP A 17 -19.06 -3.01 18.16
C TRP A 17 -19.67 -1.86 17.33
N ASP A 18 -19.31 -0.63 17.70
CA ASP A 18 -19.65 0.59 16.95
C ASP A 18 -18.56 0.92 15.90
N GLU A 19 -18.86 0.58 14.64
CA GLU A 19 -17.98 0.84 13.49
C GLU A 19 -17.76 2.34 13.24
N ASP A 20 -18.79 3.16 13.40
CA ASP A 20 -18.73 4.59 13.13
C ASP A 20 -17.87 5.31 14.19
N ALA A 21 -18.00 4.92 15.47
CA ALA A 21 -17.15 5.44 16.55
C ALA A 21 -15.67 5.11 16.31
N ARG A 22 -15.35 3.89 15.86
CA ARG A 22 -13.96 3.47 15.54
C ARG A 22 -13.40 4.22 14.32
N LEU A 23 -14.22 4.44 13.29
CA LEU A 23 -13.83 5.26 12.13
C LEU A 23 -13.59 6.72 12.50
N GLN A 24 -14.37 7.27 13.43
CA GLN A 24 -14.22 8.64 13.92
C GLN A 24 -12.97 8.80 14.80
N GLU A 25 -12.73 7.87 15.73
CA GLU A 25 -11.52 7.80 16.56
C GLU A 25 -10.28 7.72 15.68
N ARG A 26 -10.31 6.88 14.64
CA ARG A 26 -9.24 6.80 13.64
C ARG A 26 -9.05 8.14 12.93
N ARG A 27 -10.11 8.83 12.55
CA ARG A 27 -10.02 10.11 11.83
C ARG A 27 -9.39 11.20 12.70
N ALA A 28 -9.67 11.19 14.00
CA ALA A 28 -9.03 12.06 14.97
C ALA A 28 -7.52 11.77 15.08
N VAL A 29 -7.13 10.50 15.28
CA VAL A 29 -5.71 10.08 15.32
C VAL A 29 -4.99 10.41 14.00
N LEU A 30 -5.67 10.29 12.86
CA LEU A 30 -5.12 10.65 11.55
C LEU A 30 -5.02 12.17 11.32
N GLY A 31 -5.79 12.96 12.06
CA GLY A 31 -5.67 14.42 12.11
C GLY A 31 -4.40 14.84 12.83
N GLU A 32 -4.07 14.18 13.95
CA GLU A 32 -2.83 14.42 14.72
C GLU A 32 -1.57 14.08 13.92
N THR A 33 -1.66 13.12 13.00
CA THR A 33 -0.54 12.72 12.13
C THR A 33 -0.38 13.57 10.87
N ASN A 34 -1.18 14.64 10.67
CA ASN A 34 -1.05 15.54 9.52
C ASN A 34 0.32 16.22 9.43
N ASN A 35 0.99 16.45 10.57
CA ASN A 35 2.31 17.08 10.61
C ASN A 35 3.46 16.12 10.27
N LEU A 36 3.17 14.82 10.13
CA LEU A 36 4.18 13.83 9.79
C LEU A 36 4.41 13.77 8.27
N PRO A 37 5.63 13.39 7.84
CA PRO A 37 5.90 13.02 6.46
C PRO A 37 4.84 12.05 5.90
N PRO A 38 4.34 12.24 4.67
CA PRO A 38 3.24 11.44 4.12
C PRO A 38 3.48 9.93 4.13
N VAL A 39 4.74 9.50 3.97
CA VAL A 39 5.14 8.10 4.04
C VAL A 39 4.94 7.53 5.45
N LEU A 40 5.36 8.25 6.49
CA LEU A 40 5.16 7.83 7.88
C LEU A 40 3.68 7.79 8.24
N ARG A 41 2.91 8.78 7.78
CA ARG A 41 1.45 8.80 7.96
C ARG A 41 0.76 7.61 7.28
N ALA A 42 1.14 7.28 6.05
CA ALA A 42 0.62 6.12 5.33
C ALA A 42 0.95 4.80 6.04
N THR A 43 2.18 4.65 6.52
CA THR A 43 2.62 3.48 7.30
C THR A 43 1.82 3.33 8.59
N LEU A 44 1.67 4.40 9.38
CA LEU A 44 0.90 4.37 10.63
C LEU A 44 -0.57 4.05 10.37
N ALA A 45 -1.15 4.61 9.31
CA ALA A 45 -2.52 4.33 8.92
C ALA A 45 -2.74 2.88 8.50
N LEU A 46 -1.73 2.24 7.89
CA LEU A 46 -1.74 0.85 7.49
C LEU A 46 -1.51 -0.11 8.67
N ASP A 47 -0.58 0.20 9.57
CA ASP A 47 -0.34 -0.58 10.80
C ASP A 47 -1.58 -0.58 11.69
N ALA A 48 -2.16 0.59 11.93
CA ALA A 48 -3.39 0.74 12.71
C ALA A 48 -4.55 -0.05 12.09
N TRP A 49 -4.70 -0.04 10.76
CA TRP A 49 -5.74 -0.82 10.09
C TRP A 49 -5.57 -2.33 10.24
N ASN A 50 -4.32 -2.81 10.25
CA ASN A 50 -4.02 -4.24 10.37
C ASN A 50 -4.09 -4.75 11.82
N PHE A 51 -3.90 -3.88 12.81
CA PHE A 51 -3.80 -4.26 14.22
C PHE A 51 -5.06 -3.93 15.03
N LEU A 52 -5.79 -2.87 14.70
CA LEU A 52 -6.99 -2.46 15.44
C LEU A 52 -8.28 -3.09 14.90
N GLU A 53 -8.20 -3.94 13.87
CA GLU A 53 -9.37 -4.57 13.22
C GLU A 53 -10.51 -3.57 12.96
N VAL A 54 -10.17 -2.32 12.58
CA VAL A 54 -11.11 -1.18 12.46
C VAL A 54 -12.35 -1.53 11.62
N LEU A 55 -12.18 -2.43 10.66
CA LEU A 55 -13.26 -3.25 10.12
C LEU A 55 -12.85 -4.72 10.22
N GLN A 56 -13.57 -5.52 11.01
CA GLN A 56 -13.32 -6.97 11.16
C GLN A 56 -13.34 -7.74 9.82
N HIS A 57 -13.98 -7.19 8.78
CA HIS A 57 -14.15 -7.84 7.47
C HIS A 57 -13.49 -7.12 6.28
N ALA A 58 -12.79 -6.00 6.50
CA ALA A 58 -12.20 -5.22 5.39
C ALA A 58 -10.70 -4.90 5.53
N PRO A 59 -9.81 -5.89 5.77
CA PRO A 59 -8.37 -5.65 5.83
C PRO A 59 -7.78 -5.09 4.51
N TRP A 60 -8.47 -5.28 3.39
CA TRP A 60 -8.10 -4.74 2.08
C TRP A 60 -8.19 -3.21 2.00
N LEU A 61 -9.07 -2.58 2.80
CA LEU A 61 -9.30 -1.14 2.76
C LEU A 61 -8.13 -0.33 3.36
N GLY A 62 -7.35 -0.93 4.27
CA GLY A 62 -6.12 -0.31 4.81
C GLY A 62 -5.09 -0.01 3.73
N ARG A 63 -4.95 -0.89 2.73
CA ARG A 63 -4.01 -0.69 1.62
C ARG A 63 -4.47 0.41 0.66
N LEU A 64 -5.77 0.46 0.37
CA LEU A 64 -6.37 1.54 -0.43
C LEU A 64 -6.22 2.89 0.27
N PHE A 65 -6.42 2.93 1.58
CA PHE A 65 -6.28 4.15 2.36
C PHE A 65 -4.84 4.63 2.45
N SER A 66 -3.88 3.72 2.68
CA SER A 66 -2.45 4.04 2.62
C SER A 66 -2.06 4.59 1.24
N ALA A 67 -2.57 3.98 0.16
CA ALA A 67 -2.30 4.42 -1.20
C ALA A 67 -2.91 5.81 -1.49
N SER A 68 -4.09 6.12 -0.95
CA SER A 68 -4.73 7.43 -1.14
C SER A 68 -4.01 8.57 -0.41
N ILE A 69 -3.40 8.32 0.76
CA ILE A 69 -2.55 9.29 1.46
C ILE A 69 -1.33 9.65 0.60
N LEU A 70 -0.64 8.64 0.07
CA LEU A 70 0.54 8.86 -0.77
C LEU A 70 0.20 9.57 -2.08
N ARG A 71 -0.94 9.23 -2.69
CA ARG A 71 -1.45 9.91 -3.89
C ARG A 71 -1.79 11.37 -3.63
N GLN A 72 -2.48 11.68 -2.52
CA GLN A 72 -2.82 13.07 -2.16
C GLN A 72 -1.57 13.93 -1.93
N ALA A 73 -0.49 13.31 -1.40
CA ALA A 73 0.80 13.97 -1.23
C ALA A 73 1.63 14.10 -2.53
N GLY A 74 1.12 13.63 -3.68
CA GLY A 74 1.82 13.68 -4.96
C GLY A 74 3.00 12.71 -5.09
N LEU A 75 3.17 11.78 -4.14
CA LEU A 75 4.33 10.87 -4.11
C LEU A 75 4.21 9.67 -5.05
N THR A 76 3.04 9.43 -5.64
CA THR A 76 2.79 8.24 -6.45
C THR A 76 1.94 8.53 -7.69
N THR A 77 2.28 7.91 -8.81
CA THR A 77 1.61 8.03 -10.13
C THR A 77 0.48 6.99 -10.30
N ALA A 78 -0.11 6.87 -11.49
CA ALA A 78 -1.33 6.07 -11.76
C ALA A 78 -1.28 4.59 -11.29
N ALA A 79 -0.10 3.95 -11.19
CA ALA A 79 0.05 2.54 -10.80
C ALA A 79 0.28 2.29 -9.29
N HIS A 80 0.17 3.32 -8.45
CA HIS A 80 0.49 3.35 -7.02
C HIS A 80 -0.08 2.19 -6.18
N LEU A 81 -1.34 1.81 -6.38
CA LEU A 81 -1.95 0.72 -5.61
C LEU A 81 -1.30 -0.64 -5.91
N ALA A 82 -1.00 -0.91 -7.18
CA ALA A 82 -0.38 -2.16 -7.59
C ALA A 82 1.08 -2.23 -7.10
N ALA A 83 1.84 -1.15 -7.27
CA ALA A 83 3.21 -1.05 -6.77
C ALA A 83 3.28 -1.24 -5.25
N LEU A 84 2.42 -0.57 -4.49
CA LEU A 84 2.36 -0.70 -3.03
C LEU A 84 1.96 -2.11 -2.59
N ASN A 85 1.01 -2.76 -3.28
CA ASN A 85 0.65 -4.14 -2.99
C ASN A 85 1.79 -5.13 -3.31
N LEU A 86 2.56 -4.89 -4.37
CA LEU A 86 3.72 -5.71 -4.72
C LEU A 86 4.86 -5.54 -3.71
N GLY A 87 5.19 -4.30 -3.34
CA GLY A 87 6.20 -4.00 -2.33
C GLY A 87 5.80 -4.53 -0.95
N LEU A 88 4.53 -4.43 -0.56
CA LEU A 88 4.08 -5.04 0.69
C LEU A 88 4.14 -6.58 0.62
N LYS A 89 3.81 -7.21 -0.53
CA LYS A 89 3.86 -8.66 -0.70
C LYS A 89 5.27 -9.24 -0.55
N SER A 90 6.32 -8.49 -0.88
CA SER A 90 7.71 -8.96 -0.75
C SER A 90 8.16 -9.12 0.71
N ILE A 91 7.45 -8.52 1.67
CA ILE A 91 7.76 -8.59 3.09
C ILE A 91 7.17 -9.87 3.70
N PRO A 92 7.93 -10.63 4.53
CA PRO A 92 7.40 -11.80 5.23
C PRO A 92 6.17 -11.49 6.09
N VAL A 93 5.17 -12.37 6.07
CA VAL A 93 3.92 -12.17 6.82
C VAL A 93 4.16 -12.06 8.33
N ASP A 94 5.11 -12.82 8.87
CA ASP A 94 5.45 -12.81 10.29
C ASP A 94 6.00 -11.47 10.75
N ARG A 95 6.77 -10.79 9.88
CA ARG A 95 7.26 -9.43 10.16
C ARG A 95 6.13 -8.41 10.10
N ARG A 96 5.21 -8.54 9.12
CA ARG A 96 4.05 -7.64 8.99
C ARG A 96 3.04 -7.78 10.14
N ARG A 97 2.96 -8.95 10.77
CA ARG A 97 2.03 -9.27 11.87
C ARG A 97 2.74 -9.47 13.21
N HIS A 98 3.97 -8.98 13.32
CA HIS A 98 4.76 -9.12 14.53
C HIS A 98 4.09 -8.42 15.72
N ARG A 99 4.16 -8.99 16.93
CA ARG A 99 3.51 -8.39 18.12
C ARG A 99 4.09 -7.02 18.48
N ASP A 100 5.39 -6.86 18.29
CA ASP A 100 6.10 -5.60 18.51
C ASP A 100 5.82 -4.61 17.38
N ARG A 101 5.41 -3.39 17.76
CA ARG A 101 4.95 -2.35 16.84
C ARG A 101 6.09 -1.85 15.96
N ASP A 102 7.27 -1.65 16.51
CA ASP A 102 8.41 -1.11 15.77
C ASP A 102 8.84 -2.06 14.66
N THR A 103 8.86 -3.36 14.95
CA THR A 103 9.10 -4.42 13.97
C THR A 103 8.11 -4.37 12.81
N ARG A 104 6.81 -4.15 13.09
CA ARG A 104 5.79 -4.02 12.03
C ARG A 104 5.98 -2.76 11.22
N LEU A 105 6.22 -1.61 11.87
CA LEU A 105 6.41 -0.33 11.19
C LEU A 105 7.63 -0.36 10.26
N LEU A 106 8.75 -0.93 10.73
CA LEU A 106 9.94 -1.12 9.90
C LEU A 106 9.67 -2.05 8.71
N ALA A 107 8.90 -3.12 8.91
CA ALA A 107 8.52 -4.04 7.85
C ALA A 107 7.63 -3.37 6.79
N LEU A 108 6.69 -2.52 7.21
CA LEU A 108 5.81 -1.77 6.30
C LEU A 108 6.58 -0.69 5.53
N LEU A 109 7.49 0.04 6.19
CA LEU A 109 8.36 1.01 5.53
C LEU A 109 9.24 0.34 4.47
N ALA A 110 9.84 -0.81 4.77
CA ALA A 110 10.60 -1.59 3.80
C ALA A 110 9.76 -1.97 2.58
N GLY A 111 8.49 -2.33 2.79
CA GLY A 111 7.56 -2.63 1.70
C GLY A 111 7.24 -1.41 0.82
N ILE A 112 7.10 -0.23 1.41
CA ILE A 112 6.89 1.02 0.66
C ILE A 112 8.15 1.42 -0.12
N THR A 113 9.35 1.25 0.46
CA THR A 113 10.62 1.48 -0.24
C THR A 113 10.77 0.56 -1.44
N ALA A 114 10.52 -0.74 -1.27
CA ALA A 114 10.54 -1.71 -2.37
C ALA A 114 9.53 -1.36 -3.48
N ALA A 115 8.36 -0.83 -3.12
CA ALA A 115 7.37 -0.35 -4.09
C ALA A 115 7.90 0.86 -4.88
N ALA A 116 8.54 1.81 -4.20
CA ALA A 116 9.11 3.01 -4.82
C ALA A 116 10.27 2.66 -5.77
N GLU A 117 11.17 1.76 -5.36
CA GLU A 117 12.27 1.27 -6.21
C GLU A 117 11.75 0.55 -7.46
N GLY A 118 10.72 -0.29 -7.30
CA GLY A 118 10.07 -0.97 -8.42
C GLY A 118 9.42 -0.01 -9.41
N GLU A 119 8.76 1.04 -8.93
CA GLU A 119 8.15 2.06 -9.79
C GLU A 119 9.22 2.92 -10.47
N CYS A 120 10.29 3.30 -9.76
CA CYS A 120 11.42 4.02 -10.35
C CYS A 120 12.07 3.22 -11.48
N SER A 121 12.24 1.91 -11.30
CA SER A 121 12.76 1.01 -12.33
C SER A 121 11.81 0.89 -13.53
N ARG A 122 10.49 0.83 -13.30
CA ARG A 122 9.48 0.84 -14.38
C ARG A 122 9.46 2.16 -15.15
N ILE A 123 9.54 3.29 -14.47
CA ILE A 123 9.64 4.63 -15.08
C ILE A 123 10.94 4.74 -15.88
N ALA A 124 12.08 4.32 -15.32
CA ALA A 124 13.35 4.27 -16.04
C ALA A 124 13.30 3.37 -17.28
N THR A 125 12.60 2.23 -17.21
CA THR A 125 12.42 1.32 -18.35
C THR A 125 11.48 1.92 -19.40
N HIS A 126 10.42 2.60 -18.97
CA HIS A 126 9.52 3.33 -19.84
C HIS A 126 10.26 4.45 -20.58
N TRP A 127 11.05 5.27 -19.87
CA TRP A 127 11.91 6.30 -20.45
C TRP A 127 12.95 5.70 -21.38
N ARG A 128 13.64 4.61 -21.02
CA ARG A 128 14.59 3.96 -21.94
C ARG A 128 13.90 3.51 -23.23
N ARG A 129 12.72 2.89 -23.12
CA ARG A 129 11.94 2.44 -24.28
C ARG A 129 11.43 3.60 -25.14
N THR A 130 10.93 4.68 -24.56
CA THR A 130 10.50 5.86 -25.33
C THR A 130 11.70 6.61 -25.92
N SER A 131 12.78 6.79 -25.16
CA SER A 131 14.03 7.39 -25.64
C SER A 131 14.65 6.59 -26.78
N ASP A 132 14.63 5.26 -26.77
CA ASP A 132 15.11 4.44 -27.89
C ASP A 132 14.26 4.63 -29.16
N VAL A 133 12.94 4.81 -29.00
CA VAL A 133 12.04 5.11 -30.13
C VAL A 133 12.26 6.53 -30.67
N TYR A 134 12.41 7.52 -29.79
CA TYR A 134 12.72 8.90 -30.20
C TYR A 134 14.12 9.03 -30.78
N PHE A 135 15.11 8.33 -30.24
CA PHE A 135 16.48 8.29 -30.75
C PHE A 135 16.56 7.56 -32.09
N SER A 136 15.89 6.43 -32.23
CA SER A 136 15.79 5.70 -33.50
C SER A 136 15.05 6.52 -34.56
N ALA A 137 13.95 7.19 -34.20
CA ALA A 137 13.23 8.10 -35.10
C ALA A 137 14.05 9.33 -35.50
N LEU A 138 14.83 9.91 -34.57
CA LEU A 138 15.74 11.02 -34.86
C LEU A 138 16.88 10.59 -35.78
N VAL A 139 17.47 9.42 -35.57
CA VAL A 139 18.52 8.86 -36.45
C VAL A 139 17.95 8.54 -37.83
N HIS A 140 16.76 7.93 -37.90
CA HIS A 140 16.11 7.65 -39.18
C HIS A 140 15.74 8.92 -39.94
N TYR A 141 15.25 9.94 -39.23
CA TYR A 141 14.93 11.25 -39.79
C TYR A 141 16.17 11.92 -40.39
N TRP A 142 17.30 11.88 -39.67
CA TRP A 142 18.58 12.42 -40.13
C TRP A 142 19.16 11.66 -41.34
N ASP A 143 18.99 10.34 -41.39
CA ASP A 143 19.50 9.49 -42.48
C ASP A 143 18.65 9.59 -43.76
N THR A 144 17.35 9.90 -43.63
CA THR A 144 16.46 10.17 -44.77
C THR A 144 16.59 11.58 -45.36
N ASP A 145 17.06 12.55 -44.58
CA ASP A 145 17.26 13.94 -45.03
C ASP A 145 18.66 14.19 -45.62
N SER A 146 19.55 13.19 -45.53
CA SER A 146 20.94 13.23 -46.04
C SER A 146 21.13 12.65 -47.45
N ARG A 147 20.05 12.50 -48.26
CA ARG A 147 20.08 12.03 -49.66
C ARG A 147 19.45 13.04 -50.59
#